data_AF-A0A3M1AXV3-F1
#
_entry.id   AF-A0A3M1AXV3-F1
#
_cell.length_a   1.000
_cell.length_b   1.000
_cell.length_c   1.000
_cell.angle_alpha   90.00
_cell.angle_beta   90.00
_cell.angle_gamma   90.00
#
_symmetry.space_group_name_H-M   'P 1'
#
loop_
_entity.id
_entity.type
_entity.pdbx_description
1 polymer ?
#
loop_
_entity_poly.entity_id
_entity_poly.type
_entity_poly.pdbx_seq_one_letter_code
_entity_poly.pdbx_strand_id
1 'polypeptide(L)'
;MHFDENTCRTLTQRLRKLQDMKNLFTVAACLLALNSVFAKLPTSFSKTLAWEEPITIQMAEDSEPVQLVRFEDAVYLDEFGSLPVFSERFLLDGFGNVTAAFTSAQFENMDAAFLADSPFLLNEVQPRVVVEKERSEYYARIYFVPLRKTGGGQVEKLTSFSLRLNFEPQPEPLKVRNGHTTESVLMDGQLFKFAVAETGMYKLDFDFLKNQLGVPVENIDPRAIRIYGNGGGMLPEANSMERPDDLIENAIQVVGEDDGTFNSGDYILMYAEGPDKHYYDETTQTFSVPKNIYDNRNYYFLKIGNGTGLRVQDVASLQNPDHSSSEFNDFIRYEKDERNIMHDWSYGEGSGKQWFGDYFKVTESKSYDQEFLVPDLVGTAPAYLKAVFAGRIQSGQTGRFRITANGTVFTSNTFSSTGGGSIDLFASSLSVQGEFTPGSNEFNIQL
;
A
#
# COMPACT_ATOMS: atom_id res chain seq x y z
N MET A 1 -23.33 71.63 33.04
CA MET A 1 -23.78 70.25 32.76
C MET A 1 -22.68 69.33 33.29
N HIS A 2 -22.80 68.98 34.57
CA HIS A 2 -21.79 68.29 35.37
C HIS A 2 -22.11 66.79 35.28
N PHE A 3 -21.22 66.00 34.70
CA PHE A 3 -21.36 64.54 34.69
C PHE A 3 -20.81 64.00 36.01
N ASP A 4 -21.65 63.31 36.76
CA ASP A 4 -21.39 62.73 38.07
C ASP A 4 -20.48 61.50 37.94
N GLU A 5 -19.25 61.59 38.47
CA GLU A 5 -18.25 60.52 38.44
C GLU A 5 -18.67 59.25 39.19
N ASN A 6 -19.68 59.33 40.06
CA ASN A 6 -20.12 58.19 40.87
C ASN A 6 -20.93 57.14 40.08
N THR A 7 -21.60 57.54 39.01
CA THR A 7 -22.37 56.60 38.16
C THR A 7 -21.47 55.77 37.25
N CYS A 8 -20.29 56.28 36.90
CA CYS A 8 -19.33 55.59 36.03
C CYS A 8 -18.52 54.50 36.77
N ARG A 9 -18.27 54.69 38.08
CA ARG A 9 -17.58 53.68 38.92
C ARG A 9 -18.43 52.43 39.21
N THR A 10 -19.75 52.58 39.34
CA THR A 10 -20.66 51.47 39.65
C THR A 10 -20.94 50.56 38.43
N LEU A 11 -20.97 51.14 37.22
CA LEU A 11 -21.07 50.37 35.97
C LEU A 11 -19.80 49.59 35.67
N THR A 12 -18.64 50.20 35.89
CA THR A 12 -17.32 49.55 35.66
C THR A 12 -17.06 48.40 36.65
N GLN A 13 -17.54 48.47 37.90
CA GLN A 13 -17.46 47.36 38.86
C GLN A 13 -18.45 46.21 38.57
N ARG A 14 -19.64 46.50 38.03
CA ARG A 14 -20.61 45.47 37.62
C ARG A 14 -20.17 44.74 36.35
N LEU A 15 -19.53 45.44 35.40
CA LEU A 15 -18.97 44.85 34.19
C LEU A 15 -17.77 43.93 34.49
N ARG A 16 -16.88 44.30 35.43
CA ARG A 16 -15.78 43.42 35.88
C ARG A 16 -16.27 42.13 36.54
N LYS A 17 -17.28 42.20 37.43
CA LYS A 17 -17.87 41.00 38.04
C LYS A 17 -18.55 40.06 37.03
N LEU A 18 -19.18 40.60 35.98
CA LEU A 18 -19.79 39.81 34.90
C LEU A 18 -18.74 39.16 33.99
N GLN A 19 -17.58 39.79 33.82
CA GLN A 19 -16.48 39.28 33.00
C GLN A 19 -15.66 38.20 33.75
N ASP A 20 -15.48 38.36 35.06
CA ASP A 20 -14.86 37.33 35.91
C ASP A 20 -15.76 36.09 36.10
N MET A 21 -17.09 36.26 36.18
CA MET A 21 -18.04 35.13 36.23
C MET A 21 -18.13 34.37 34.89
N LYS A 22 -18.00 35.06 33.75
CA LYS A 22 -17.92 34.39 32.44
C LYS A 22 -16.63 33.59 32.33
N ASN A 23 -15.48 34.14 32.74
CA ASN A 23 -14.22 33.39 32.70
C ASN A 23 -14.18 32.20 33.67
N LEU A 24 -14.86 32.27 34.82
CA LEU A 24 -14.96 31.13 35.74
C LEU A 24 -15.85 30.00 35.17
N PHE A 25 -16.93 30.34 34.45
CA PHE A 25 -17.78 29.36 33.76
C PHE A 25 -17.12 28.79 32.51
N THR A 26 -16.35 29.58 31.76
CA THR A 26 -15.60 29.08 30.60
C THR A 26 -14.41 28.20 31.01
N VAL A 27 -13.76 28.47 32.15
CA VAL A 27 -12.70 27.60 32.68
C VAL A 27 -13.27 26.33 33.32
N ALA A 28 -14.44 26.38 33.97
CA ALA A 28 -15.13 25.18 34.46
C ALA A 28 -15.72 24.32 33.33
N ALA A 29 -16.22 24.94 32.25
CA ALA A 29 -16.74 24.22 31.08
C ALA A 29 -15.62 23.64 30.19
N CYS A 30 -14.46 24.31 30.09
CA CYS A 30 -13.28 23.77 29.39
C CYS A 30 -12.50 22.70 30.19
N LEU A 31 -12.75 22.56 31.50
CA LEU A 31 -12.21 21.45 32.30
C LEU A 31 -13.14 20.22 32.37
N LEU A 32 -14.38 20.35 31.88
CA LEU A 32 -15.37 19.26 31.83
C LEU A 32 -15.58 18.67 30.44
N ALA A 33 -14.88 19.17 29.42
CA ALA A 33 -14.93 18.65 28.05
C ALA A 33 -13.51 18.36 27.53
N LEU A 34 -12.80 17.43 28.16
CA LEU A 34 -11.63 16.70 27.62
C LEU A 34 -11.07 15.68 28.64
N ASN A 35 -11.94 15.03 29.41
CA ASN A 35 -11.58 13.79 30.09
C ASN A 35 -12.23 12.64 29.31
N SER A 36 -11.65 12.30 28.15
CA SER A 36 -11.70 10.90 27.71
C SER A 36 -10.90 10.13 28.75
N VAL A 37 -11.58 9.66 29.79
CA VAL A 37 -10.98 8.78 30.79
C VAL A 37 -10.61 7.51 30.03
N PHE A 38 -9.35 7.39 29.62
CA PHE A 38 -8.85 6.17 29.02
C PHE A 38 -8.87 5.08 30.08
N ALA A 39 -9.79 4.14 29.94
CA ALA A 39 -9.85 2.98 30.82
C ALA A 39 -8.69 2.04 30.49
N LYS A 40 -8.08 1.45 31.52
CA LYS A 40 -7.22 0.27 31.36
C LYS A 40 -8.02 -0.83 30.67
N LEU A 41 -7.35 -1.70 29.92
CA LEU A 41 -8.02 -2.81 29.25
C LEU A 41 -8.80 -3.69 30.24
N PRO A 42 -10.14 -3.74 30.17
CA PRO A 42 -10.94 -4.60 31.03
C PRO A 42 -10.96 -6.03 30.47
N THR A 43 -11.16 -7.04 31.32
CA THR A 43 -11.31 -8.44 30.86
C THR A 43 -12.60 -8.66 30.06
N SER A 44 -13.60 -7.82 30.29
CA SER A 44 -14.85 -7.82 29.54
C SER A 44 -15.32 -6.39 29.28
N PHE A 45 -15.81 -6.14 28.08
CA PHE A 45 -16.36 -4.85 27.67
C PHE A 45 -17.74 -5.07 27.06
N SER A 46 -18.72 -4.25 27.40
CA SER A 46 -20.06 -4.33 26.80
C SER A 46 -20.55 -2.96 26.40
N LYS A 47 -21.20 -2.85 25.25
CA LYS A 47 -21.77 -1.60 24.75
C LYS A 47 -23.12 -1.86 24.08
N THR A 48 -24.02 -0.90 24.22
CA THR A 48 -25.24 -0.80 23.42
C THR A 48 -25.01 0.31 22.41
N LEU A 49 -25.26 0.02 21.13
CA LEU A 49 -25.09 1.00 20.05
C LEU A 49 -26.40 1.77 19.86
N ALA A 50 -26.35 3.08 20.11
CA ALA A 50 -27.45 3.98 19.87
C ALA A 50 -27.52 4.33 18.37
N TRP A 51 -28.21 3.49 17.60
CA TRP A 51 -28.42 3.74 16.17
C TRP A 51 -29.26 4.98 15.94
N GLU A 52 -28.84 5.79 14.98
CA GLU A 52 -29.55 6.99 14.58
C GLU A 52 -30.15 6.79 13.19
N GLU A 53 -31.09 7.66 12.82
CA GLU A 53 -31.65 7.64 11.47
C GLU A 53 -30.54 7.86 10.42
N PRO A 54 -30.57 7.10 9.31
CA PRO A 54 -29.65 7.30 8.21
C PRO A 54 -29.73 8.75 7.71
N ILE A 55 -28.58 9.32 7.41
CA ILE A 55 -28.49 10.65 6.81
C ILE A 55 -28.20 10.51 5.34
N THR A 56 -28.73 11.44 4.56
CA THR A 56 -28.39 11.57 3.15
C THR A 56 -27.37 12.69 3.01
N ILE A 57 -26.18 12.36 2.55
CA ILE A 57 -25.15 13.34 2.25
C ILE A 57 -25.05 13.49 0.74
N GLN A 58 -25.15 14.73 0.28
CA GLN A 58 -24.84 15.10 -1.09
C GLN A 58 -23.43 15.70 -1.08
N MET A 59 -22.46 15.00 -1.68
CA MET A 59 -21.05 15.38 -1.61
C MET A 59 -20.75 16.63 -2.47
N ALA A 60 -21.52 16.81 -3.54
CA ALA A 60 -21.54 17.98 -4.43
C ALA A 60 -22.96 18.23 -4.95
N GLU A 61 -23.26 19.46 -5.39
CA GLU A 61 -24.60 19.92 -5.84
C GLU A 61 -25.22 19.04 -6.94
N ASP A 62 -24.39 18.40 -7.77
CA ASP A 62 -24.80 17.51 -8.86
C ASP A 62 -24.51 16.02 -8.59
N SER A 63 -24.00 15.66 -7.40
CA SER A 63 -23.72 14.26 -7.05
C SER A 63 -24.99 13.54 -6.62
N GLU A 64 -25.07 12.24 -6.93
CA GLU A 64 -26.11 11.38 -6.36
C GLU A 64 -26.00 11.38 -4.82
N PRO A 65 -27.12 11.60 -4.10
CA PRO A 65 -27.13 11.55 -2.66
C PRO A 65 -26.70 10.17 -2.14
N VAL A 66 -25.70 10.14 -1.27
CA VAL A 66 -25.25 8.92 -0.59
C VAL A 66 -25.97 8.80 0.74
N GLN A 67 -26.65 7.69 0.96
CA GLN A 67 -27.20 7.37 2.28
C GLN A 67 -26.10 6.78 3.17
N LEU A 68 -25.95 7.34 4.36
CA LEU A 68 -25.03 6.87 5.39
C LEU A 68 -25.83 6.39 6.59
N VAL A 69 -25.56 5.14 6.96
CA VAL A 69 -26.03 4.58 8.23
C VAL A 69 -25.07 5.02 9.33
N ARG A 70 -25.59 5.39 10.50
CA ARG A 70 -24.78 5.85 11.62
C ARG A 70 -25.35 5.44 12.98
N PHE A 71 -24.52 5.52 14.00
CA PHE A 71 -24.88 5.39 15.41
C PHE A 71 -23.99 6.36 16.21
N GLU A 72 -24.35 6.60 17.46
CA GLU A 72 -23.56 7.46 18.36
C GLU A 72 -22.09 7.00 18.45
N ASP A 73 -21.15 7.92 18.27
CA ASP A 73 -19.69 7.67 18.20
C ASP A 73 -19.22 6.81 17.02
N ALA A 74 -20.03 6.60 15.99
CA ALA A 74 -19.57 5.93 14.77
C ALA A 74 -18.43 6.71 14.09
N VAL A 75 -17.37 6.00 13.72
CA VAL A 75 -16.29 6.52 12.87
C VAL A 75 -16.38 5.91 11.47
N TYR A 76 -15.72 6.53 10.50
CA TYR A 76 -15.66 6.04 9.11
C TYR A 76 -14.20 5.93 8.71
N LEU A 77 -13.79 4.73 8.32
CA LEU A 77 -12.41 4.42 7.93
C LEU A 77 -12.38 4.07 6.45
N ASP A 78 -11.40 4.58 5.71
CA ASP A 78 -11.27 4.39 4.26
C ASP A 78 -11.32 2.90 3.85
N GLU A 79 -10.79 2.01 4.69
CA GLU A 79 -10.80 0.55 4.48
C GLU A 79 -12.20 -0.10 4.45
N PHE A 80 -13.22 0.58 4.98
CA PHE A 80 -14.61 0.09 5.02
C PHE A 80 -15.57 0.97 4.18
N GLY A 81 -15.03 1.89 3.38
CA GLY A 81 -15.81 2.82 2.57
C GLY A 81 -16.79 3.64 3.40
N SER A 82 -18.07 3.58 3.06
CA SER A 82 -19.14 4.35 3.71
C SER A 82 -19.82 3.64 4.89
N LEU A 83 -19.33 2.47 5.31
CA LEU A 83 -19.92 1.74 6.43
C LEU A 83 -19.50 2.37 7.77
N PRO A 84 -20.42 2.49 8.74
CA PRO A 84 -20.07 2.99 10.06
C PRO A 84 -19.25 1.94 10.82
N VAL A 85 -18.25 2.39 11.57
CA VAL A 85 -17.31 1.55 12.30
C VAL A 85 -17.43 1.87 13.78
N PHE A 86 -17.59 0.82 14.60
CA PHE A 86 -17.39 0.93 16.03
C PHE A 86 -15.89 0.97 16.29
N SER A 87 -15.40 1.92 17.08
CA SER A 87 -13.98 2.02 17.44
C SER A 87 -13.83 2.49 18.88
N GLU A 88 -13.13 1.72 19.70
CA GLU A 88 -12.87 2.02 21.11
C GLU A 88 -11.42 1.73 21.45
N ARG A 89 -10.82 2.57 22.29
CA ARG A 89 -9.39 2.53 22.62
C ARG A 89 -9.18 2.34 24.11
N PHE A 90 -8.33 1.39 24.48
CA PHE A 90 -7.98 1.07 25.86
C PHE A 90 -6.49 1.26 26.10
N LEU A 91 -6.13 1.84 27.23
CA LEU A 91 -4.73 1.94 27.66
C LEU A 91 -4.22 0.56 28.10
N LEU A 92 -3.02 0.20 27.65
CA LEU A 92 -2.34 -1.03 28.01
C LEU A 92 -1.25 -0.78 29.06
N ASP A 93 -0.99 -1.78 29.90
CA ASP A 93 0.08 -1.73 30.89
C ASP A 93 1.49 -1.92 30.26
N GLY A 94 1.57 -2.20 28.96
CA GLY A 94 2.81 -2.34 28.19
C GLY A 94 2.58 -2.86 26.76
N PHE A 95 3.66 -3.16 26.04
CA PHE A 95 3.56 -3.88 24.77
C PHE A 95 3.09 -5.32 24.99
N GLY A 96 2.27 -5.82 24.06
CA GLY A 96 1.77 -7.18 24.11
C GLY A 96 0.69 -7.42 23.07
N ASN A 97 0.23 -8.65 23.00
CA ASN A 97 -0.85 -9.04 22.10
C ASN A 97 -2.19 -8.86 22.79
N VAL A 98 -3.18 -8.34 22.06
CA VAL A 98 -4.55 -8.20 22.55
C VAL A 98 -5.49 -8.95 21.62
N THR A 99 -6.33 -9.79 22.21
CA THR A 99 -7.38 -10.51 21.49
C THR A 99 -8.74 -10.05 21.98
N ALA A 100 -9.70 -9.96 21.06
CA ALA A 100 -11.08 -9.63 21.34
C ALA A 100 -11.98 -10.71 20.75
N ALA A 101 -12.94 -11.20 21.53
CA ALA A 101 -13.92 -12.19 21.07
C ALA A 101 -15.31 -11.83 21.58
N PHE A 102 -16.33 -11.91 20.72
CA PHE A 102 -17.71 -11.76 21.14
C PHE A 102 -18.10 -12.88 22.11
N THR A 103 -18.61 -12.50 23.28
CA THR A 103 -19.27 -13.41 24.22
C THR A 103 -20.78 -13.33 24.11
N SER A 104 -21.31 -12.18 23.67
CA SER A 104 -22.70 -11.99 23.30
C SER A 104 -22.83 -10.94 22.20
N ALA A 105 -23.82 -11.08 21.32
CA ALA A 105 -24.12 -10.13 20.27
C ALA A 105 -25.62 -10.22 19.94
N GLN A 106 -26.33 -9.09 20.01
CA GLN A 106 -27.74 -8.97 19.67
C GLN A 106 -27.89 -8.18 18.38
N PHE A 107 -28.66 -8.72 17.45
CA PHE A 107 -28.85 -8.17 16.13
C PHE A 107 -30.32 -7.85 15.89
N GLU A 108 -30.56 -6.79 15.14
CA GLU A 108 -31.88 -6.42 14.65
C GLU A 108 -31.82 -6.19 13.14
N ASN A 109 -32.93 -6.47 12.45
CA ASN A 109 -33.04 -6.16 11.04
C ASN A 109 -32.95 -4.66 10.80
N MET A 110 -32.22 -4.26 9.77
CA MET A 110 -32.13 -2.89 9.31
C MET A 110 -32.63 -2.81 7.86
N ASP A 111 -33.49 -1.84 7.58
CA ASP A 111 -33.83 -1.47 6.21
C ASP A 111 -32.67 -0.70 5.58
N ALA A 112 -31.70 -1.45 5.05
CA ALA A 112 -30.49 -0.93 4.42
C ALA A 112 -30.17 -1.72 3.14
N ALA A 113 -31.19 -1.91 2.29
CA ALA A 113 -31.04 -2.63 1.02
C ALA A 113 -29.90 -2.07 0.14
N PHE A 114 -29.64 -0.76 0.22
CA PHE A 114 -28.55 -0.09 -0.50
C PHE A 114 -27.14 -0.54 -0.06
N LEU A 115 -27.00 -1.19 1.10
CA LEU A 115 -25.72 -1.73 1.59
C LEU A 115 -25.52 -3.20 1.22
N ALA A 116 -26.53 -3.88 0.68
CA ALA A 116 -26.50 -5.34 0.48
C ALA A 116 -25.37 -5.80 -0.46
N ASP A 117 -24.96 -4.97 -1.40
CA ASP A 117 -23.90 -5.26 -2.38
C ASP A 117 -22.52 -4.69 -1.97
N SER A 118 -22.41 -4.13 -0.76
CA SER A 118 -21.11 -3.63 -0.26
C SER A 118 -20.12 -4.78 -0.10
N PRO A 119 -18.93 -4.73 -0.72
CA PRO A 119 -17.91 -5.77 -0.58
C PRO A 119 -17.32 -5.84 0.84
N PHE A 120 -17.55 -4.82 1.65
CA PHE A 120 -17.07 -4.73 3.03
C PHE A 120 -18.06 -5.29 4.06
N LEU A 121 -19.27 -5.66 3.62
CA LEU A 121 -20.28 -6.25 4.49
C LEU A 121 -20.14 -7.78 4.51
N LEU A 122 -19.64 -8.29 5.64
CA LEU A 122 -19.40 -9.72 5.84
C LEU A 122 -20.64 -10.44 6.38
N ASN A 123 -20.62 -11.77 6.34
CA ASN A 123 -21.68 -12.62 6.90
C ASN A 123 -21.67 -12.63 8.45
N GLU A 124 -20.54 -12.27 9.06
CA GLU A 124 -20.36 -12.21 10.50
C GLU A 124 -19.61 -10.93 10.89
N VAL A 125 -19.97 -10.35 12.04
CA VAL A 125 -19.22 -9.23 12.62
C VAL A 125 -17.99 -9.80 13.34
N GLN A 126 -16.81 -9.33 12.96
CA GLN A 126 -15.54 -9.79 13.52
C GLN A 126 -14.78 -8.60 14.13
N PRO A 127 -14.42 -8.65 15.44
CA PRO A 127 -13.68 -7.57 16.06
C PRO A 127 -12.23 -7.62 15.59
N ARG A 128 -11.71 -6.48 15.11
CA ARG A 128 -10.29 -6.30 14.81
C ARG A 128 -9.61 -5.60 15.97
N VAL A 129 -8.37 -5.96 16.23
CA VAL A 129 -7.54 -5.34 17.28
C VAL A 129 -6.23 -4.89 16.68
N VAL A 130 -5.84 -3.65 16.94
CA VAL A 130 -4.51 -3.12 16.62
C VAL A 130 -3.89 -2.56 17.90
N VAL A 131 -2.62 -2.86 18.11
CA VAL A 131 -1.84 -2.29 19.20
C VAL A 131 -1.06 -1.10 18.67
N GLU A 132 -1.36 0.08 19.19
CA GLU A 132 -0.80 1.37 18.79
C GLU A 132 0.18 1.87 19.86
N LYS A 133 1.28 2.50 19.44
CA LYS A 133 2.19 3.21 20.34
C LYS A 133 2.04 4.71 20.14
N GLU A 134 1.70 5.42 21.20
CA GLU A 134 1.66 6.88 21.23
C GLU A 134 2.66 7.37 22.28
N ARG A 135 3.74 8.01 21.83
CA ARG A 135 4.88 8.40 22.68
C ARG A 135 5.43 7.18 23.45
N SER A 136 5.20 7.13 24.75
CA SER A 136 5.69 6.09 25.66
C SER A 136 4.58 5.15 26.15
N GLU A 137 3.37 5.28 25.61
CA GLU A 137 2.20 4.51 26.03
C GLU A 137 1.70 3.61 24.90
N TYR A 138 1.16 2.45 25.29
CA TYR A 138 0.57 1.48 24.37
C TYR A 138 -0.93 1.44 24.55
N TYR A 139 -1.64 1.27 23.45
CA TYR A 139 -3.08 1.25 23.41
C TYR A 139 -3.57 0.11 22.54
N ALA A 140 -4.66 -0.53 22.95
CA ALA A 140 -5.40 -1.43 22.08
C ALA A 140 -6.58 -0.69 21.49
N ARG A 141 -6.62 -0.57 20.17
CA ARG A 141 -7.79 -0.09 19.44
C ARG A 141 -8.57 -1.30 18.93
N ILE A 142 -9.82 -1.42 19.39
CA ILE A 142 -10.75 -2.46 18.97
C ILE A 142 -11.76 -1.80 18.04
N TYR A 143 -11.90 -2.34 16.84
CA TYR A 143 -12.81 -1.77 15.86
C TYR A 143 -13.42 -2.83 14.94
N PHE A 144 -14.63 -2.57 14.45
CA PHE A 144 -15.34 -3.43 13.50
C PHE A 144 -16.56 -2.72 12.91
N VAL A 145 -17.03 -3.20 11.77
CA VAL A 145 -18.31 -2.79 11.19
C VAL A 145 -19.45 -3.51 11.93
N PRO A 146 -20.37 -2.82 12.62
CA PRO A 146 -21.45 -3.43 13.39
C PRO A 146 -22.68 -3.77 12.51
N LEU A 147 -22.42 -4.22 11.28
CA LEU A 147 -23.42 -4.64 10.31
C LEU A 147 -23.00 -6.01 9.77
N ARG A 148 -23.97 -6.87 9.44
CA ARG A 148 -23.73 -8.15 8.75
C ARG A 148 -24.77 -8.42 7.68
N LYS A 149 -24.40 -9.25 6.70
CA LYS A 149 -25.31 -9.80 5.69
C LYS A 149 -25.77 -11.20 6.10
N THR A 150 -27.07 -11.44 6.11
CA THR A 150 -27.64 -12.76 6.35
C THR A 150 -27.64 -13.58 5.06
N GLY A 151 -27.76 -14.92 5.16
CA GLY A 151 -27.84 -15.81 4.00
C GLY A 151 -29.03 -15.53 3.06
N GLY A 152 -30.04 -14.79 3.50
CA GLY A 152 -31.17 -14.32 2.70
C GLY A 152 -30.96 -12.95 2.04
N GLY A 153 -29.78 -12.35 2.16
CA GLY A 153 -29.46 -11.03 1.61
C GLY A 153 -29.95 -9.83 2.43
N GLN A 154 -30.58 -10.08 3.59
CA GLN A 154 -31.01 -9.01 4.51
C GLN A 154 -29.82 -8.51 5.34
N VAL A 155 -29.83 -7.21 5.64
CA VAL A 155 -28.81 -6.57 6.48
C VAL A 155 -29.29 -6.49 7.92
N GLU A 156 -28.45 -6.93 8.85
CA GLU A 156 -28.70 -6.83 10.27
C GLU A 156 -27.68 -5.90 10.94
N LYS A 157 -28.16 -5.13 11.89
CA LYS A 157 -27.38 -4.20 12.70
C LYS A 157 -27.14 -4.77 14.08
N LEU A 158 -25.93 -4.64 14.60
CA LEU A 158 -25.60 -5.02 15.96
C LEU A 158 -26.13 -3.95 16.92
N THR A 159 -27.05 -4.28 17.83
CA THR A 159 -27.63 -3.32 18.77
C THR A 159 -26.96 -3.34 20.13
N SER A 160 -26.50 -4.50 20.57
CA SER A 160 -25.70 -4.63 21.79
C SER A 160 -24.75 -5.81 21.71
N PHE A 161 -23.64 -5.72 22.43
CA PHE A 161 -22.64 -6.78 22.46
C PHE A 161 -21.84 -6.79 23.74
N SER A 162 -21.20 -7.93 23.98
CA SER A 162 -20.15 -8.12 24.97
C SER A 162 -18.93 -8.74 24.31
N LEU A 163 -17.76 -8.18 24.61
CA LEU A 163 -16.45 -8.70 24.23
C LEU A 163 -15.74 -9.25 25.47
N ARG A 164 -15.05 -10.37 25.30
CA ARG A 164 -13.95 -10.78 26.16
C ARG A 164 -12.66 -10.27 25.57
N LEU A 165 -11.88 -9.57 26.38
CA LEU A 165 -10.58 -9.03 25.99
C LEU A 165 -9.50 -9.74 26.80
N ASN A 166 -8.45 -10.20 26.12
CA ASN A 166 -7.29 -10.81 26.76
C ASN A 166 -6.02 -10.10 26.30
N PHE A 167 -5.24 -9.61 27.26
CA PHE A 167 -3.93 -9.03 27.03
C PHE A 167 -2.85 -10.00 27.50
N GLU A 168 -1.94 -10.30 26.59
CA GLU A 168 -0.76 -11.10 26.85
C GLU A 168 0.47 -10.19 26.69
N PRO A 169 1.12 -9.77 27.79
CA PRO A 169 2.33 -8.97 27.73
C PRO A 169 3.39 -9.67 26.88
N GLN A 170 4.06 -8.91 26.03
CA GLN A 170 5.20 -9.39 25.25
C GLN A 170 6.42 -8.52 25.54
N PRO A 171 7.64 -9.04 25.38
CA PRO A 171 8.82 -8.19 25.35
C PRO A 171 8.62 -7.12 24.27
N GLU A 172 8.89 -5.86 24.58
CA GLU A 172 8.91 -4.84 23.54
C GLU A 172 9.83 -5.31 22.42
N PRO A 173 9.41 -5.22 21.14
CA PRO A 173 10.32 -5.51 20.05
C PRO A 173 11.46 -4.51 20.21
N LEU A 174 12.65 -5.00 20.55
CA LEU A 174 13.84 -4.19 20.48
C LEU A 174 13.94 -3.78 19.02
N LYS A 175 13.59 -2.53 18.70
CA LYS A 175 14.10 -1.89 17.50
C LYS A 175 15.59 -1.72 17.74
N VAL A 176 16.33 -2.80 17.53
CA VAL A 176 17.77 -2.74 17.38
C VAL A 176 17.96 -1.97 16.06
N ARG A 177 17.97 -0.64 16.16
CA ARG A 177 18.79 0.12 15.23
C ARG A 177 20.19 -0.35 15.56
N ASN A 178 20.67 -1.36 14.83
CA ASN A 178 22.12 -1.52 14.69
C ASN A 178 22.63 -0.11 14.41
N GLY A 179 23.60 0.36 15.19
CA GLY A 179 24.08 1.74 15.08
C GLY A 179 24.31 2.10 13.62
N HIS A 180 24.00 3.34 13.25
CA HIS A 180 24.21 3.80 11.88
C HIS A 180 25.68 3.63 11.49
N THR A 181 25.89 3.13 10.28
CA THR A 181 27.17 3.03 9.59
C THR A 181 27.78 4.42 9.56
N THR A 182 28.88 4.60 10.27
CA THR A 182 29.61 5.88 10.32
C THR A 182 30.61 6.04 9.19
N GLU A 183 30.91 4.94 8.50
CA GLU A 183 31.90 4.84 7.42
C GLU A 183 31.30 4.06 6.26
N SER A 184 31.05 4.73 5.13
CA SER A 184 30.42 4.06 3.99
C SER A 184 31.37 3.05 3.34
N VAL A 185 30.83 1.94 2.84
CA VAL A 185 31.55 1.00 1.97
C VAL A 185 32.09 1.67 0.70
N LEU A 186 31.63 2.87 0.35
CA LEU A 186 32.15 3.67 -0.76
C LEU A 186 33.15 4.76 -0.33
N MET A 187 33.60 4.81 0.92
CA MET A 187 34.48 5.90 1.38
C MET A 187 35.88 5.88 0.76
N ASP A 188 36.31 4.74 0.23
CA ASP A 188 37.63 4.52 -0.36
C ASP A 188 37.55 3.71 -1.67
N GLY A 189 38.71 3.46 -2.28
CA GLY A 189 38.82 2.77 -3.57
C GLY A 189 38.46 3.64 -4.76
N GLN A 190 38.54 3.06 -5.96
CA GLN A 190 38.05 3.65 -7.20
C GLN A 190 36.59 3.24 -7.40
N LEU A 191 35.73 4.20 -7.71
CA LEU A 191 34.29 3.99 -7.77
C LEU A 191 33.75 4.32 -9.16
N PHE A 192 32.89 3.44 -9.67
CA PHE A 192 32.23 3.58 -10.96
C PHE A 192 30.76 3.25 -10.79
N LYS A 193 29.88 4.16 -11.21
CA LYS A 193 28.43 3.98 -11.13
C LYS A 193 27.89 3.52 -12.47
N PHE A 194 27.02 2.52 -12.45
CA PHE A 194 26.27 2.09 -13.63
C PHE A 194 24.81 1.85 -13.29
N ALA A 195 23.98 1.77 -14.32
CA ALA A 195 22.54 1.63 -14.20
C ALA A 195 22.04 0.40 -14.96
N VAL A 196 21.01 -0.25 -14.43
CA VAL A 196 20.28 -1.34 -15.06
C VAL A 196 18.82 -0.93 -15.22
N ALA A 197 18.21 -1.29 -16.35
CA ALA A 197 16.81 -0.97 -16.64
C ALA A 197 15.87 -2.15 -16.38
N GLU A 198 16.38 -3.38 -16.45
CA GLU A 198 15.60 -4.60 -16.33
C GLU A 198 16.21 -5.54 -15.29
N THR A 199 15.39 -6.37 -14.66
CA THR A 199 15.88 -7.41 -13.75
C THR A 199 16.41 -8.59 -14.56
N GLY A 200 17.60 -9.10 -14.22
CA GLY A 200 18.14 -10.28 -14.88
C GLY A 200 19.64 -10.48 -14.70
N MET A 201 20.19 -11.39 -15.51
CA MET A 201 21.63 -11.64 -15.58
C MET A 201 22.31 -10.66 -16.52
N TYR A 202 23.35 -9.99 -16.02
CA TYR A 202 24.15 -9.03 -16.74
C TYR A 202 25.57 -9.54 -16.93
N LYS A 203 26.10 -9.31 -18.14
CA LYS A 203 27.51 -9.50 -18.48
C LYS A 203 28.19 -8.14 -18.60
N LEU A 204 29.13 -7.86 -17.71
CA LEU A 204 30.00 -6.68 -17.79
C LEU A 204 31.33 -7.12 -18.37
N ASP A 205 31.50 -6.93 -19.67
CA ASP A 205 32.72 -7.31 -20.38
C ASP A 205 33.80 -6.22 -20.32
N PHE A 206 34.99 -6.57 -20.82
CA PHE A 206 36.12 -5.67 -20.93
C PHE A 206 35.78 -4.32 -21.57
N ASP A 207 35.03 -4.33 -22.67
CA ASP A 207 34.71 -3.11 -23.42
C ASP A 207 33.73 -2.22 -22.66
N PHE A 208 32.75 -2.81 -21.95
CA PHE A 208 31.88 -2.06 -21.07
C PHE A 208 32.68 -1.40 -19.93
N LEU A 209 33.54 -2.16 -19.25
CA LEU A 209 34.35 -1.62 -18.15
C LEU A 209 35.29 -0.50 -18.64
N LYS A 210 36.04 -0.74 -19.72
CA LYS A 210 37.03 0.20 -20.25
C LYS A 210 36.39 1.43 -20.89
N ASN A 211 35.44 1.22 -21.81
CA ASN A 211 34.96 2.28 -22.70
C ASN A 211 33.69 2.97 -22.18
N GLN A 212 32.81 2.26 -21.47
CA GLN A 212 31.57 2.84 -20.94
C GLN A 212 31.73 3.35 -19.51
N LEU A 213 32.39 2.58 -18.63
CA LEU A 213 32.63 2.99 -17.24
C LEU A 213 33.94 3.76 -17.04
N GLY A 214 34.90 3.67 -17.97
CA GLY A 214 36.19 4.33 -17.82
C GLY A 214 37.09 3.68 -16.76
N VAL A 215 36.90 2.39 -16.49
CA VAL A 215 37.73 1.62 -15.56
C VAL A 215 39.13 1.43 -16.17
N PRO A 216 40.22 1.65 -15.42
CA PRO A 216 41.59 1.43 -15.89
C PRO A 216 41.95 -0.07 -15.89
N VAL A 217 41.21 -0.89 -16.65
CA VAL A 217 41.25 -2.36 -16.64
C VAL A 217 42.65 -2.98 -16.82
N GLU A 218 43.57 -2.27 -17.48
CA GLU A 218 44.93 -2.75 -17.74
C GLU A 218 45.83 -2.76 -16.48
N ASN A 219 45.40 -2.14 -15.37
CA ASN A 219 46.19 -2.00 -14.15
C ASN A 219 45.47 -2.54 -12.90
N ILE A 220 44.49 -3.42 -13.06
CA ILE A 220 43.69 -3.94 -11.93
C ILE A 220 43.78 -5.46 -11.86
N ASP A 221 43.85 -5.97 -10.63
CA ASP A 221 43.58 -7.38 -10.37
C ASP A 221 42.05 -7.59 -10.37
N PRO A 222 41.48 -8.44 -11.25
CA PRO A 222 40.05 -8.75 -11.27
C PRO A 222 39.48 -9.17 -9.90
N ARG A 223 40.32 -9.77 -9.05
CA ARG A 223 39.96 -10.19 -7.68
C ARG A 223 39.56 -9.03 -6.78
N ALA A 224 40.09 -7.83 -7.05
CA ALA A 224 39.81 -6.62 -6.30
C ALA A 224 38.48 -5.95 -6.68
N ILE A 225 37.79 -6.45 -7.72
CA ILE A 225 36.51 -5.91 -8.19
C ILE A 225 35.39 -6.37 -7.26
N ARG A 226 34.60 -5.39 -6.81
CA ARG A 226 33.38 -5.55 -6.01
C ARG A 226 32.24 -4.81 -6.68
N ILE A 227 31.01 -5.32 -6.54
CA ILE A 227 29.80 -4.63 -6.98
C ILE A 227 28.87 -4.44 -5.78
N TYR A 228 28.41 -3.21 -5.58
CA TYR A 228 27.52 -2.82 -4.49
C TYR A 228 26.18 -2.33 -5.04
N GLY A 229 25.09 -2.68 -4.35
CA GLY A 229 23.73 -2.34 -4.73
C GLY A 229 22.73 -2.96 -3.76
N ASN A 230 21.62 -2.26 -3.52
CA ASN A 230 20.62 -2.66 -2.52
C ASN A 230 19.39 -3.32 -3.16
N GLY A 231 19.58 -3.98 -4.30
CA GLY A 231 18.50 -4.53 -5.08
C GLY A 231 17.64 -3.44 -5.72
N GLY A 232 16.47 -3.84 -6.22
CA GLY A 232 15.54 -2.97 -6.95
C GLY A 232 14.40 -2.43 -6.11
N GLY A 233 13.44 -1.79 -6.79
CA GLY A 233 12.18 -1.37 -6.21
C GLY A 233 12.13 0.09 -5.79
N MET A 234 10.91 0.54 -5.51
CA MET A 234 10.64 1.88 -5.01
C MET A 234 11.04 1.99 -3.54
N LEU A 235 11.69 3.10 -3.16
CA LEU A 235 11.96 3.38 -1.76
C LEU A 235 10.66 3.48 -0.97
N PRO A 236 10.55 2.83 0.21
CA PRO A 236 9.33 2.89 1.00
C PRO A 236 9.12 4.32 1.53
N GLU A 237 7.91 4.84 1.34
CA GLU A 237 7.55 6.20 1.79
C GLU A 237 7.44 6.28 3.31
N ALA A 238 7.02 5.19 3.95
CA ALA A 238 6.91 5.10 5.39
C ALA A 238 8.30 5.07 6.04
N ASN A 239 8.58 6.05 6.90
CA ASN A 239 9.86 6.16 7.60
C ASN A 239 10.14 5.03 8.60
N SER A 240 9.10 4.25 8.94
CA SER A 240 9.15 3.10 9.83
C SER A 240 9.57 1.81 9.14
N MET A 241 9.49 1.76 7.81
CA MET A 241 9.89 0.59 7.02
C MET A 241 11.41 0.46 6.99
N GLU A 242 11.87 -0.77 7.15
CA GLU A 242 13.29 -1.12 7.16
C GLU A 242 13.94 -0.84 5.79
N ARG A 243 15.20 -0.43 5.84
CA ARG A 243 16.05 -0.24 4.66
C ARG A 243 17.49 -0.52 5.06
N PRO A 244 18.31 -1.11 4.16
CA PRO A 244 19.74 -1.24 4.41
C PRO A 244 20.34 0.15 4.70
N ASP A 245 21.15 0.22 5.75
CA ASP A 245 21.75 1.47 6.23
C ASP A 245 22.93 1.93 5.35
N ASP A 246 23.60 0.98 4.67
CA ASP A 246 24.61 1.23 3.63
C ASP A 246 24.40 0.25 2.45
N LEU A 247 25.26 0.31 1.43
CA LEU A 247 25.19 -0.59 0.28
C LEU A 247 25.68 -2.00 0.61
N ILE A 248 24.98 -3.00 0.06
CA ILE A 248 25.30 -4.42 0.21
C ILE A 248 26.20 -4.86 -0.95
N GLU A 249 27.25 -5.64 -0.65
CA GLU A 249 28.10 -6.26 -1.67
C GLU A 249 27.35 -7.40 -2.35
N ASN A 250 27.28 -7.38 -3.68
CA ASN A 250 26.60 -8.38 -4.49
C ASN A 250 27.62 -9.43 -4.92
N ALA A 251 27.25 -10.72 -4.79
CA ALA A 251 28.09 -11.81 -5.26
C ALA A 251 28.17 -11.80 -6.78
N ILE A 252 29.39 -11.85 -7.31
CA ILE A 252 29.64 -11.86 -8.77
C ILE A 252 30.44 -13.09 -9.17
N GLN A 253 30.37 -13.46 -10.44
CA GLN A 253 31.32 -14.40 -11.03
C GLN A 253 32.26 -13.62 -11.95
N VAL A 254 33.57 -13.82 -11.81
CA VAL A 254 34.55 -13.21 -12.71
C VAL A 254 35.22 -14.32 -13.51
N VAL A 255 34.99 -14.32 -14.82
CA VAL A 255 35.58 -15.30 -15.73
C VAL A 255 36.92 -14.76 -16.20
N GLY A 256 37.98 -15.54 -16.01
CA GLY A 256 39.36 -15.17 -16.38
C GLY A 256 40.21 -14.60 -15.24
N GLU A 257 39.74 -14.59 -13.98
CA GLU A 257 40.45 -13.92 -12.88
C GLU A 257 41.74 -14.61 -12.36
N ASP A 258 42.12 -15.77 -12.91
CA ASP A 258 43.21 -16.61 -12.40
C ASP A 258 44.61 -16.02 -12.64
N ASP A 259 44.80 -15.26 -13.72
CA ASP A 259 46.10 -14.66 -14.05
C ASP A 259 46.34 -13.30 -13.37
N GLY A 260 45.34 -12.79 -12.65
CA GLY A 260 45.39 -11.50 -11.96
C GLY A 260 45.39 -10.29 -12.90
N THR A 261 45.00 -10.43 -14.16
CA THR A 261 44.93 -9.33 -15.13
C THR A 261 43.59 -9.34 -15.87
N PHE A 262 42.82 -8.24 -15.79
CA PHE A 262 41.56 -8.15 -16.53
C PHE A 262 41.81 -7.87 -18.02
N ASN A 263 41.75 -8.92 -18.86
CA ASN A 263 42.04 -8.88 -20.29
C ASN A 263 40.75 -8.91 -21.16
N SER A 264 40.89 -8.84 -22.49
CA SER A 264 39.75 -8.73 -23.41
C SER A 264 38.81 -9.95 -23.45
N GLY A 265 39.27 -11.11 -22.96
CA GLY A 265 38.45 -12.32 -22.83
C GLY A 265 37.66 -12.38 -21.52
N ASP A 266 37.96 -11.50 -20.56
CA ASP A 266 37.42 -11.54 -19.22
C ASP A 266 36.11 -10.77 -19.10
N TYR A 267 35.26 -11.21 -18.20
CA TYR A 267 33.98 -10.57 -17.93
C TYR A 267 33.44 -10.92 -16.54
N ILE A 268 32.54 -10.07 -16.08
CA ILE A 268 31.82 -10.24 -14.83
C ILE A 268 30.40 -10.67 -15.16
N LEU A 269 29.90 -11.71 -14.51
CA LEU A 269 28.48 -12.05 -14.47
C LEU A 269 27.91 -11.64 -13.12
N MET A 270 26.75 -10.98 -13.16
CA MET A 270 25.99 -10.62 -11.97
C MET A 270 24.50 -10.73 -12.23
N TYR A 271 23.73 -11.05 -11.19
CA TYR A 271 22.29 -10.82 -11.19
C TYR A 271 22.03 -9.41 -10.69
N ALA A 272 21.27 -8.61 -11.43
CA ALA A 272 20.88 -7.27 -11.04
C ALA A 272 19.35 -7.15 -11.07
N GLU A 273 18.77 -6.50 -10.06
CA GLU A 273 17.36 -6.13 -10.02
C GLU A 273 17.18 -4.77 -10.70
N GLY A 274 16.20 -4.66 -11.59
CA GLY A 274 15.76 -3.41 -12.20
C GLY A 274 15.00 -2.51 -11.20
N PRO A 275 14.50 -1.35 -11.66
CA PRO A 275 13.72 -0.44 -10.82
C PRO A 275 12.39 -1.05 -10.36
N ASP A 276 11.79 -1.92 -11.17
CA ASP A 276 10.50 -2.55 -10.93
C ASP A 276 10.70 -3.92 -10.26
N LYS A 277 10.55 -3.94 -8.94
CA LYS A 277 10.83 -5.14 -8.13
C LYS A 277 9.68 -6.12 -8.15
N HIS A 278 9.99 -7.41 -8.23
CA HIS A 278 9.02 -8.50 -8.13
C HIS A 278 8.77 -8.86 -6.67
N TYR A 279 7.49 -8.94 -6.30
CA TYR A 279 7.02 -9.39 -5.00
C TYR A 279 6.12 -10.61 -5.20
N TYR A 280 6.35 -11.66 -4.42
CA TYR A 280 5.47 -12.82 -4.37
C TYR A 280 4.70 -12.81 -3.05
N ASP A 281 3.38 -12.91 -3.13
CA ASP A 281 2.50 -13.06 -1.97
C ASP A 281 2.13 -14.53 -1.82
N GLU A 282 2.67 -15.18 -0.78
CA GLU A 282 2.43 -16.60 -0.50
C GLU A 282 0.96 -16.91 -0.13
N THR A 283 0.22 -15.93 0.38
CA THR A 283 -1.17 -16.09 0.81
C THR A 283 -2.10 -16.13 -0.40
N THR A 284 -1.90 -15.20 -1.32
CA THR A 284 -2.72 -15.11 -2.55
C THR A 284 -2.13 -15.94 -3.69
N GLN A 285 -0.89 -16.42 -3.56
CA GLN A 285 -0.11 -17.11 -4.58
C GLN A 285 0.02 -16.29 -5.87
N THR A 286 0.21 -14.97 -5.72
CA THR A 286 0.31 -14.05 -6.87
C THR A 286 1.61 -13.26 -6.85
N PHE A 287 2.06 -12.89 -8.06
CA PHE A 287 3.15 -11.94 -8.25
C PHE A 287 2.61 -10.51 -8.42
N SER A 288 3.34 -9.55 -7.87
CA SER A 288 3.13 -8.12 -8.05
C SER A 288 4.46 -7.46 -8.39
N VAL A 289 4.48 -6.63 -9.43
CA VAL A 289 5.71 -5.96 -9.91
C VAL A 289 5.45 -4.45 -9.98
N PRO A 290 5.23 -3.76 -8.85
CA PRO A 290 4.88 -2.34 -8.83
C PRO A 290 5.94 -1.52 -9.58
N LYS A 291 5.46 -0.65 -10.47
CA LYS A 291 6.31 0.20 -11.28
C LYS A 291 6.91 1.32 -10.44
N ASN A 292 8.20 1.56 -10.59
CA ASN A 292 8.88 2.62 -9.88
C ASN A 292 8.54 3.97 -10.50
N ILE A 293 7.80 4.78 -9.74
CA ILE A 293 7.35 6.11 -10.18
C ILE A 293 8.43 7.19 -10.09
N TYR A 294 9.61 6.88 -9.52
CA TYR A 294 10.67 7.86 -9.27
C TYR A 294 11.86 7.72 -10.22
N ASP A 295 12.13 6.52 -10.74
CA ASP A 295 13.21 6.29 -11.70
C ASP A 295 12.92 5.04 -12.54
N ASN A 296 13.35 5.06 -13.81
CA ASN A 296 13.28 3.91 -14.73
C ASN A 296 14.59 3.10 -14.75
N ARG A 297 15.49 3.37 -13.80
CA ARG A 297 16.77 2.70 -13.64
C ARG A 297 17.02 2.38 -12.18
N ASN A 298 17.68 1.25 -11.95
CA ASN A 298 18.33 0.96 -10.69
C ASN A 298 19.84 1.11 -10.82
N TYR A 299 20.53 1.44 -9.73
CA TYR A 299 21.95 1.82 -9.78
C TYR A 299 22.82 0.90 -8.93
N TYR A 300 23.96 0.55 -9.52
CA TYR A 300 24.99 -0.27 -8.91
C TYR A 300 26.33 0.47 -8.95
N PHE A 301 27.21 0.11 -8.02
CA PHE A 301 28.52 0.73 -7.85
C PHE A 301 29.59 -0.35 -7.95
N LEU A 302 30.39 -0.29 -9.00
CA LEU A 302 31.62 -1.04 -9.11
C LEU A 302 32.70 -0.34 -8.30
N LYS A 303 33.34 -1.06 -7.39
CA LYS A 303 34.44 -0.58 -6.56
C LYS A 303 35.68 -1.43 -6.80
N ILE A 304 36.82 -0.76 -6.94
CA ILE A 304 38.15 -1.38 -7.01
C ILE A 304 38.94 -0.88 -5.82
N GLY A 305 39.31 -1.78 -4.91
CA GLY A 305 39.98 -1.41 -3.68
C GLY A 305 40.72 -2.58 -3.05
N ASN A 306 40.98 -2.48 -1.75
CA ASN A 306 41.71 -3.53 -1.04
C ASN A 306 40.83 -4.77 -0.78
N GLY A 307 41.46 -5.94 -0.84
CA GLY A 307 40.83 -7.23 -0.57
C GLY A 307 40.05 -7.81 -1.74
N THR A 308 39.63 -9.07 -1.58
CA THR A 308 38.91 -9.82 -2.60
C THR A 308 37.42 -9.53 -2.54
N GLY A 309 36.79 -9.31 -3.71
CA GLY A 309 35.35 -9.13 -3.80
C GLY A 309 34.55 -10.42 -3.61
N LEU A 310 33.29 -10.29 -3.24
CA LEU A 310 32.39 -11.40 -3.02
C LEU A 310 32.16 -12.19 -4.32
N ARG A 311 32.37 -13.51 -4.25
CA ARG A 311 32.18 -14.43 -5.39
C ARG A 311 30.99 -15.36 -5.17
N VAL A 312 30.24 -15.63 -6.24
CA VAL A 312 29.27 -16.74 -6.26
C VAL A 312 30.02 -18.03 -5.94
N GLN A 313 29.44 -18.85 -5.07
CA GLN A 313 30.03 -20.13 -4.68
C GLN A 313 29.46 -21.25 -5.54
N ASP A 314 30.32 -22.17 -5.95
CA ASP A 314 29.88 -23.37 -6.64
C ASP A 314 29.07 -24.27 -5.70
N VAL A 315 27.90 -24.67 -6.14
CA VAL A 315 27.04 -25.63 -5.43
C VAL A 315 26.92 -26.87 -6.31
N ALA A 316 27.34 -28.01 -5.78
CA ALA A 316 27.21 -29.29 -6.49
C ALA A 316 25.72 -29.64 -6.69
N SER A 317 25.37 -30.12 -7.88
CA SER A 317 24.03 -30.59 -8.16
C SER A 317 23.64 -31.77 -7.26
N LEU A 318 22.37 -31.82 -6.84
CA LEU A 318 21.83 -32.93 -6.08
C LEU A 318 21.73 -34.17 -6.96
N GLN A 319 22.27 -35.31 -6.51
CA GLN A 319 22.22 -36.56 -7.27
C GLN A 319 20.81 -37.20 -7.28
N ASN A 320 20.04 -37.01 -6.20
CA ASN A 320 18.67 -37.51 -6.06
C ASN A 320 17.79 -36.36 -5.56
N PRO A 321 17.15 -35.58 -6.46
CA PRO A 321 16.30 -34.48 -6.03
C PRO A 321 14.97 -35.01 -5.46
N ASP A 322 14.52 -34.46 -4.33
CA ASP A 322 13.20 -34.77 -3.75
C ASP A 322 12.04 -34.29 -4.66
N HIS A 323 12.31 -33.24 -5.44
CA HIS A 323 11.37 -32.65 -6.39
C HIS A 323 12.09 -32.30 -7.69
N SER A 324 11.50 -32.66 -8.83
CA SER A 324 11.92 -32.20 -10.15
C SER A 324 10.79 -31.39 -10.77
N SER A 325 11.09 -30.21 -11.29
CA SER A 325 10.15 -29.43 -12.10
C SER A 325 10.76 -29.18 -13.49
N SER A 326 9.94 -29.26 -14.52
CA SER A 326 10.26 -28.82 -15.88
C SER A 326 9.52 -27.53 -16.27
N GLU A 327 8.75 -26.96 -15.33
CA GLU A 327 7.84 -25.84 -15.55
C GLU A 327 8.05 -24.81 -14.44
N PHE A 328 7.76 -23.54 -14.76
CA PHE A 328 7.81 -22.44 -13.81
C PHE A 328 6.72 -21.42 -14.17
N ASN A 329 6.38 -20.57 -13.20
CA ASN A 329 5.44 -19.48 -13.42
C ASN A 329 6.17 -18.29 -14.03
N ASP A 330 5.64 -17.77 -15.13
CA ASP A 330 6.12 -16.55 -15.76
C ASP A 330 5.17 -15.37 -15.46
N PHE A 331 5.65 -14.14 -15.65
CA PHE A 331 4.91 -12.92 -15.38
C PHE A 331 5.09 -11.90 -16.50
N ILE A 332 3.99 -11.42 -17.06
CA ILE A 332 3.96 -10.34 -18.04
C ILE A 332 3.07 -9.21 -17.51
N ARG A 333 3.56 -7.97 -17.60
CA ARG A 333 2.80 -6.75 -17.30
C ARG A 333 2.79 -5.83 -18.51
N TYR A 334 1.60 -5.40 -18.90
CA TYR A 334 1.41 -4.34 -19.89
C TYR A 334 1.00 -3.03 -19.19
N GLU A 335 1.92 -2.08 -19.08
CA GLU A 335 1.68 -0.75 -18.48
C GLU A 335 2.68 0.30 -18.97
N LYS A 336 2.23 1.25 -19.80
CA LYS A 336 3.10 2.23 -20.48
C LYS A 336 3.25 3.59 -19.75
N ASP A 337 2.47 3.87 -18.71
CA ASP A 337 2.43 5.17 -17.99
C ASP A 337 2.39 6.41 -18.89
N GLU A 338 1.50 6.40 -19.88
CA GLU A 338 1.42 7.46 -20.88
C GLU A 338 0.61 8.67 -20.40
N ARG A 339 -0.31 8.46 -19.45
CA ARG A 339 -1.28 9.47 -19.02
C ARG A 339 -1.42 9.51 -17.50
N ASN A 340 -1.15 10.68 -16.92
CA ASN A 340 -1.55 10.97 -15.56
C ASN A 340 -3.05 11.29 -15.53
N ILE A 341 -3.79 10.72 -14.58
CA ILE A 341 -5.24 10.90 -14.49
C ILE A 341 -5.64 12.38 -14.48
N MET A 342 -4.92 13.23 -13.74
CA MET A 342 -5.30 14.63 -13.57
C MET A 342 -4.78 15.55 -14.68
N HIS A 343 -4.00 15.03 -15.63
CA HIS A 343 -3.50 15.82 -16.76
C HIS A 343 -4.64 16.31 -17.66
N ASP A 344 -5.69 15.49 -17.82
CA ASP A 344 -6.85 15.84 -18.66
C ASP A 344 -7.84 16.80 -17.97
N TRP A 345 -7.52 17.31 -16.77
CA TRP A 345 -8.34 18.29 -16.08
C TRP A 345 -8.12 19.69 -16.66
N SER A 346 -9.17 20.31 -17.21
CA SER A 346 -9.06 21.63 -17.87
C SER A 346 -8.61 22.80 -16.98
N TYR A 347 -8.56 22.61 -15.65
CA TYR A 347 -8.14 23.61 -14.68
C TYR A 347 -6.83 23.23 -13.95
N GLY A 348 -6.15 22.17 -14.39
CA GLY A 348 -4.91 21.69 -13.81
C GLY A 348 -3.89 21.29 -14.87
N GLU A 349 -2.65 21.06 -14.43
CA GLU A 349 -1.51 20.71 -15.29
C GLU A 349 -1.07 19.24 -15.07
N GLY A 350 -1.91 18.42 -14.42
CA GLY A 350 -1.57 17.08 -13.94
C GLY A 350 -0.88 17.08 -12.57
N SER A 351 -1.25 16.12 -11.71
CA SER A 351 -0.64 15.93 -10.39
C SER A 351 -0.91 14.51 -9.88
N GLY A 352 -0.30 14.15 -8.74
CA GLY A 352 -0.44 12.82 -8.17
C GLY A 352 0.44 11.76 -8.86
N LYS A 353 0.29 10.51 -8.42
CA LYS A 353 1.19 9.39 -8.75
C LYS A 353 0.52 8.30 -9.58
N GLN A 354 -0.73 8.51 -10.00
CA GLN A 354 -1.48 7.52 -10.77
C GLN A 354 -1.35 7.77 -12.27
N TRP A 355 -0.80 6.77 -12.95
CA TRP A 355 -0.54 6.79 -14.37
C TRP A 355 -1.19 5.57 -15.04
N PHE A 356 -1.67 5.76 -16.26
CA PHE A 356 -2.35 4.76 -17.07
C PHE A 356 -1.79 4.81 -18.50
N GLY A 357 -1.97 3.73 -19.25
CA GLY A 357 -1.61 3.68 -20.66
C GLY A 357 -2.79 4.08 -21.56
N ASP A 358 -3.57 3.08 -21.95
CA ASP A 358 -4.58 3.23 -22.98
C ASP A 358 -5.78 4.07 -22.54
N TYR A 359 -6.25 4.92 -23.45
CA TYR A 359 -7.35 5.87 -23.22
C TYR A 359 -8.59 5.53 -24.05
N PHE A 360 -9.68 5.22 -23.35
CA PHE A 360 -10.94 4.77 -23.96
C PHE A 360 -12.01 5.87 -23.85
N LYS A 361 -12.04 6.77 -24.85
CA LYS A 361 -13.07 7.81 -24.98
C LYS A 361 -13.78 7.76 -26.33
N VAL A 362 -13.03 7.66 -27.41
CA VAL A 362 -13.56 7.53 -28.78
C VAL A 362 -13.51 6.07 -29.22
N THR A 363 -12.39 5.40 -28.90
CA THR A 363 -12.23 3.97 -29.08
C THR A 363 -12.72 3.28 -27.81
N GLU A 364 -13.69 2.38 -27.94
CA GLU A 364 -14.32 1.68 -26.80
C GLU A 364 -13.84 0.23 -26.65
N SER A 365 -12.98 -0.25 -27.55
CA SER A 365 -12.41 -1.60 -27.48
C SER A 365 -10.99 -1.64 -28.04
N LYS A 366 -10.17 -2.56 -27.54
CA LYS A 366 -8.79 -2.77 -28.03
C LYS A 366 -8.39 -4.23 -27.87
N SER A 367 -7.72 -4.77 -28.87
CA SER A 367 -7.06 -6.08 -28.81
C SER A 367 -5.59 -5.90 -28.46
N TYR A 368 -5.09 -6.82 -27.63
CA TYR A 368 -3.72 -6.89 -27.14
C TYR A 368 -3.01 -8.17 -27.58
N ASP A 369 -3.46 -8.77 -28.68
CA ASP A 369 -3.01 -10.11 -29.12
C ASP A 369 -1.50 -10.19 -29.41
N GLN A 370 -0.86 -9.06 -29.67
CA GLN A 370 0.59 -8.96 -29.92
C GLN A 370 1.41 -8.52 -28.69
N GLU A 371 0.74 -8.19 -27.58
CA GLU A 371 1.39 -7.67 -26.38
C GLU A 371 1.66 -8.79 -25.35
N PHE A 372 1.01 -9.95 -25.51
CA PHE A 372 1.15 -11.11 -24.63
C PHE A 372 1.64 -12.34 -25.40
N LEU A 373 2.96 -12.55 -25.35
CA LEU A 373 3.64 -13.72 -25.90
C LEU A 373 4.45 -14.37 -24.77
N VAL A 374 4.12 -15.61 -24.44
CA VAL A 374 4.89 -16.43 -23.48
C VAL A 374 5.52 -17.60 -24.25
N PRO A 375 6.82 -17.55 -24.57
CA PRO A 375 7.52 -18.68 -25.17
C PRO A 375 7.42 -19.94 -24.29
N ASP A 376 7.29 -21.10 -24.93
CA ASP A 376 7.24 -22.41 -24.26
C ASP A 376 6.12 -22.55 -23.19
N LEU A 377 5.00 -21.83 -23.38
CA LEU A 377 3.85 -21.88 -22.49
C LEU A 377 3.21 -23.27 -22.47
N VAL A 378 2.95 -23.77 -21.26
CA VAL A 378 2.13 -24.96 -21.07
C VAL A 378 0.66 -24.55 -21.23
N GLY A 379 0.12 -24.68 -22.44
CA GLY A 379 -1.20 -24.14 -22.80
C GLY A 379 -2.38 -24.61 -21.95
N THR A 380 -2.26 -25.75 -21.27
CA THR A 380 -3.28 -26.28 -20.34
C THR A 380 -3.14 -25.80 -18.90
N ALA A 381 -2.02 -25.18 -18.55
CA ALA A 381 -1.81 -24.62 -17.21
C ALA A 381 -2.69 -23.37 -17.00
N PRO A 382 -3.19 -23.13 -15.78
CA PRO A 382 -3.96 -21.92 -15.49
C PRO A 382 -3.07 -20.67 -15.57
N ALA A 383 -3.61 -19.61 -16.18
CA ALA A 383 -3.01 -18.27 -16.17
C ALA A 383 -3.91 -17.33 -15.36
N TYR A 384 -3.28 -16.43 -14.60
CA TYR A 384 -3.99 -15.44 -13.81
C TYR A 384 -3.91 -14.06 -14.49
N LEU A 385 -5.07 -13.46 -14.75
CA LEU A 385 -5.18 -12.11 -15.28
C LEU A 385 -5.59 -11.15 -14.17
N LYS A 386 -4.97 -9.97 -14.14
CA LYS A 386 -5.46 -8.80 -13.41
C LYS A 386 -5.38 -7.57 -14.31
N ALA A 387 -6.45 -6.78 -14.34
CA ALA A 387 -6.48 -5.53 -15.07
C ALA A 387 -7.13 -4.43 -14.24
N VAL A 388 -6.61 -3.21 -14.37
CA VAL A 388 -7.03 -2.04 -13.60
C VAL A 388 -7.33 -0.90 -14.57
N PHE A 389 -8.49 -0.27 -14.40
CA PHE A 389 -8.92 0.87 -15.19
C PHE A 389 -9.41 1.99 -14.27
N ALA A 390 -9.21 3.23 -14.71
CA ALA A 390 -9.82 4.41 -14.09
C ALA A 390 -10.93 4.95 -14.99
N GLY A 391 -12.12 5.15 -14.41
CA GLY A 391 -13.29 5.69 -15.08
C GLY A 391 -13.69 7.04 -14.52
N ARG A 392 -13.88 8.02 -15.40
CA ARG A 392 -14.50 9.32 -15.06
C ARG A 392 -15.94 9.30 -15.56
N ILE A 393 -16.88 9.04 -14.67
CA ILE A 393 -18.30 8.89 -14.98
C ILE A 393 -19.06 10.12 -14.49
N GLN A 394 -19.82 10.76 -15.38
CA GLN A 394 -20.68 11.88 -15.01
C GLN A 394 -21.90 11.39 -14.21
N SER A 395 -22.40 12.24 -13.30
CA SER A 395 -23.63 11.98 -12.55
C SER A 395 -24.80 11.61 -13.48
N GLY A 396 -25.57 10.60 -13.08
CA GLY A 396 -26.65 10.03 -13.89
C GLY A 396 -26.21 9.12 -15.05
N GLN A 397 -24.92 8.86 -15.23
CA GLN A 397 -24.38 7.90 -16.20
C GLN A 397 -23.79 6.67 -15.52
N THR A 398 -23.63 5.58 -16.27
CA THR A 398 -22.95 4.37 -15.79
C THR A 398 -21.89 3.95 -16.80
N GLY A 399 -20.72 3.56 -16.31
CA GLY A 399 -19.67 2.95 -17.13
C GLY A 399 -19.12 1.71 -16.45
N ARG A 400 -18.70 0.74 -17.25
CA ARG A 400 -17.97 -0.45 -16.83
C ARG A 400 -17.04 -0.88 -17.95
N PHE A 401 -16.08 -1.76 -17.65
CA PHE A 401 -15.26 -2.39 -18.67
C PHE A 401 -15.39 -3.91 -18.60
N ARG A 402 -15.01 -4.57 -19.69
CA ARG A 402 -15.04 -6.03 -19.82
C ARG A 402 -13.77 -6.47 -20.50
N ILE A 403 -13.14 -7.53 -20.01
CA ILE A 403 -11.99 -8.14 -20.66
C ILE A 403 -12.35 -9.56 -21.04
N THR A 404 -12.01 -9.94 -22.26
CA THR A 404 -12.11 -11.32 -22.74
C THR A 404 -10.70 -11.85 -22.92
N ALA A 405 -10.34 -12.87 -22.14
CA ALA A 405 -9.06 -13.56 -22.24
C ALA A 405 -9.29 -14.98 -22.76
N ASN A 406 -8.88 -15.23 -23.99
CA ASN A 406 -9.06 -16.51 -24.69
C ASN A 406 -10.50 -17.08 -24.57
N GLY A 407 -11.51 -16.21 -24.74
CA GLY A 407 -12.92 -16.56 -24.62
C GLY A 407 -13.51 -16.49 -23.21
N THR A 408 -12.70 -16.46 -22.15
CA THR A 408 -13.16 -16.24 -20.76
C THR A 408 -13.43 -14.75 -20.53
N VAL A 409 -14.63 -14.42 -20.05
CA VAL A 409 -15.08 -13.03 -19.90
C VAL A 409 -15.03 -12.59 -18.44
N PHE A 410 -14.32 -11.50 -18.17
CA PHE A 410 -14.25 -10.79 -16.89
C PHE A 410 -14.96 -9.45 -17.02
N THR A 411 -16.00 -9.21 -16.22
CA THR A 411 -16.76 -7.95 -16.27
C THR A 411 -16.57 -7.19 -14.96
N SER A 412 -16.27 -5.89 -15.05
CA SER A 412 -16.15 -5.05 -13.87
C SER A 412 -17.51 -4.71 -13.28
N ASN A 413 -17.51 -4.31 -12.00
CA ASN A 413 -18.61 -3.52 -11.46
C ASN A 413 -18.76 -2.20 -12.22
N THR A 414 -19.83 -1.45 -11.95
CA THR A 414 -19.98 -0.09 -12.47
C THR A 414 -19.06 0.87 -11.73
N PHE A 415 -18.33 1.70 -12.47
CA PHE A 415 -17.57 2.81 -11.92
C PHE A 415 -18.48 3.75 -11.12
N SER A 416 -17.97 4.29 -10.02
CA SER A 416 -18.65 5.35 -9.28
C SER A 416 -18.69 6.64 -10.10
N SER A 417 -19.79 7.38 -9.99
CA SER A 417 -19.87 8.75 -10.50
C SER A 417 -18.80 9.62 -9.85
N THR A 418 -18.17 10.46 -10.65
CA THR A 418 -17.12 11.40 -10.24
C THR A 418 -17.57 12.81 -10.54
N GLY A 419 -17.48 13.69 -9.54
CA GLY A 419 -17.89 15.09 -9.67
C GLY A 419 -16.91 15.95 -10.48
N GLY A 420 -17.30 17.20 -10.71
CA GLY A 420 -16.54 18.20 -11.45
C GLY A 420 -15.81 19.23 -10.58
N GLY A 421 -16.03 19.19 -9.27
CA GLY A 421 -15.44 20.12 -8.31
C GLY A 421 -13.93 19.93 -8.14
N SER A 422 -13.28 20.93 -7.58
CA SER A 422 -11.81 20.96 -7.38
C SER A 422 -11.30 20.02 -6.28
N ILE A 423 -12.20 19.52 -5.42
CA ILE A 423 -11.89 18.57 -4.35
C ILE A 423 -12.53 17.19 -4.59
N ASP A 424 -13.26 17.02 -5.70
CA ASP A 424 -13.91 15.77 -6.03
C ASP A 424 -12.87 14.74 -6.50
N LEU A 425 -13.16 13.46 -6.25
CA LEU A 425 -12.37 12.38 -6.83
C LEU A 425 -12.43 12.48 -8.36
N PHE A 426 -11.28 12.64 -9.00
CA PHE A 426 -11.23 12.88 -10.44
C PHE A 426 -11.68 11.67 -11.28
N ALA A 427 -11.33 10.45 -10.85
CA ALA A 427 -11.70 9.19 -11.50
C ALA A 427 -11.84 8.09 -10.43
N SER A 428 -12.80 7.19 -10.60
CA SER A 428 -12.89 5.98 -9.78
C SER A 428 -12.09 4.85 -10.43
N SER A 429 -11.33 4.09 -9.63
CA SER A 429 -10.55 2.96 -10.13
C SER A 429 -11.26 1.65 -9.83
N LEU A 430 -11.28 0.74 -10.80
CA LEU A 430 -11.79 -0.61 -10.66
C LEU A 430 -10.79 -1.61 -11.22
N SER A 431 -10.85 -2.83 -10.71
CA SER A 431 -10.05 -3.95 -11.21
C SER A 431 -10.91 -5.18 -11.44
N VAL A 432 -10.58 -5.94 -12.47
CA VAL A 432 -11.05 -7.31 -12.65
C VAL A 432 -9.86 -8.25 -12.57
N GLN A 433 -10.10 -9.44 -12.04
CA GLN A 433 -9.07 -10.46 -11.95
C GLN A 433 -9.69 -11.85 -11.97
N GLY A 434 -8.90 -12.84 -12.36
CA GLY A 434 -9.29 -14.24 -12.32
C GLY A 434 -8.46 -15.12 -13.24
N GLU A 435 -8.75 -16.41 -13.20
CA GLU A 435 -8.03 -17.42 -13.96
C GLU A 435 -8.66 -17.68 -15.32
N PHE A 436 -7.82 -17.99 -16.30
CA PHE A 436 -8.21 -18.48 -17.62
C PHE A 436 -7.19 -19.50 -18.13
N THR A 437 -7.51 -20.21 -19.21
CA THR A 437 -6.58 -21.14 -19.86
C THR A 437 -6.07 -20.51 -21.15
N PRO A 438 -4.77 -20.25 -21.30
CA PRO A 438 -4.22 -19.51 -22.44
C PRO A 438 -4.20 -20.35 -23.73
N GLY A 439 -4.06 -21.68 -23.65
CA GLY A 439 -4.12 -22.59 -24.80
C GLY A 439 -2.86 -22.64 -25.67
N SER A 440 -2.25 -21.50 -25.98
CA SER A 440 -1.04 -21.37 -26.80
C SER A 440 -0.14 -20.23 -26.34
N ASN A 441 1.12 -20.22 -26.82
CA ASN A 441 2.12 -19.18 -26.51
C ASN A 441 1.63 -17.75 -26.79
N GLU A 442 0.81 -17.60 -27.83
CA GLU A 442 0.05 -16.39 -28.11
C GLU A 442 -1.41 -16.63 -27.71
N PHE A 443 -1.99 -15.70 -26.96
CA PHE A 443 -3.38 -15.78 -26.53
C PHE A 443 -4.06 -14.42 -26.66
N ASN A 444 -5.34 -14.44 -27.04
CA ASN A 444 -6.12 -13.22 -27.26
C ASN A 444 -6.53 -12.59 -25.94
N ILE A 445 -6.23 -11.30 -25.79
CA ILE A 445 -6.74 -10.44 -24.73
C ILE A 445 -7.45 -9.27 -25.40
N GLN A 446 -8.76 -9.16 -25.19
CA GLN A 446 -9.58 -8.09 -25.74
C GLN A 446 -10.28 -7.33 -24.63
N LEU A 447 -10.16 -6.00 -24.65
CA LEU A 447 -11.02 -5.08 -23.89
C LEU A 447 -12.26 -4.72 -24.71
#